data_AF-A0AAW2I7R9-F1
#
_entry.id   AF-A0AAW2I7R9-F1
#
_cell.length_a   1.000
_cell.length_b   1.000
_cell.length_c   1.000
_cell.angle_alpha   90.00
_cell.angle_beta   90.00
_cell.angle_gamma   90.00
#
_symmetry.space_group_name_H-M   'P 1'
#
loop_
_entity.id
_entity.type
_entity.pdbx_description
1 polymer ?
#
loop_
_entity_poly.entity_id
_entity_poly.type
_entity_poly.pdbx_seq_one_letter_code
_entity_poly.pdbx_strand_id
1 'polypeptide(L)'
;MDGPEAVASGSLPSPVDKEEVAIVIPEELPPIDVNMNVFNKYCIGNVIKTDGVVIEVDPDVKMSVETTYNYSDIVQKARIAFQSGKTRSLDFREQQLKNMLRMLVENEKEFVQAMATDLRKATLESVLFEVEMLANETRNFLHNFREWCKPQKPKKALMNVLDSLKIYRDPYGVVLILGAWNYPVQLTLMPVIGAIAGGNCVIIKPSEMAPASAKVMKDLVHKYLDTDCFHVITGGVPETTALLKERFDYIFYTGSTSVGKIIHKAANEHLTPVTLELGGKSPTYIDSTVNMRKTTERVLWGKLINAGQTCIAPDYVLCSKNVQTEFVKEAKDVLKKWYGEDMKQSPDLSRIVSDRHFQRLVKFLKDGNIAVGGETDAAEKYISPTILVDVKASDPIMQEEIFGPILPIVTVENAYEAIKFINSREKPLALYVFSKSAKDIELLLSNTSCGGVTVNDTILHIAVDTLPFGGVGLSGMGAYHGRYSFDTFTHEKGVLEKDFNPLVDMLTANRYPPYTDGKVQFLKMMMKKRFFFGMKYVPHVMMFGLGVAATLGFRALAKVRQHTPF
;
A
#
# COMPACT_ATOMS: atom_id res chain seq x y z
N MET A 1 27.84 22.19 44.12
CA MET A 1 28.33 23.45 44.68
C MET A 1 29.83 23.39 44.62
N ASP A 2 30.36 24.36 43.89
CA ASP A 2 31.69 24.97 44.01
C ASP A 2 32.93 24.18 43.54
N GLY A 3 33.43 24.60 42.36
CA GLY A 3 34.87 24.73 42.11
C GLY A 3 35.47 25.90 42.95
N PRO A 4 36.75 26.26 42.77
CA PRO A 4 37.08 27.08 41.60
C PRO A 4 38.54 26.93 41.04
N GLU A 5 38.75 27.74 40.00
CA GLU A 5 39.85 27.99 39.05
C GLU A 5 41.23 28.37 39.62
N ALA A 6 42.29 28.22 38.81
CA ALA A 6 43.23 29.31 38.45
C ALA A 6 44.25 28.89 37.35
N VAL A 7 44.76 29.92 36.65
CA VAL A 7 45.42 29.97 35.34
C VAL A 7 46.93 30.32 35.46
N ALA A 8 47.69 30.15 34.35
CA ALA A 8 48.98 30.79 33.95
C ALA A 8 50.27 29.97 34.20
N SER A 9 51.37 30.00 33.42
CA SER A 9 51.78 30.56 32.11
C SER A 9 53.25 30.09 31.86
N GLY A 10 53.75 30.10 30.61
CA GLY A 10 55.21 30.28 30.33
C GLY A 10 56.03 29.15 29.69
N SER A 11 56.29 29.31 28.38
CA SER A 11 57.57 29.16 27.61
C SER A 11 58.41 27.86 27.59
N LEU A 12 58.60 27.36 26.35
CA LEU A 12 59.61 26.43 25.81
C LEU A 12 61.05 27.05 25.77
N PRO A 13 62.15 26.25 25.68
CA PRO A 13 62.62 25.65 24.41
C PRO A 13 63.15 24.20 24.48
N SER A 14 63.11 23.55 23.31
CA SER A 14 63.55 22.18 22.93
C SER A 14 65.05 21.91 23.11
N PRO A 15 65.54 20.66 22.98
CA PRO A 15 66.03 20.25 21.64
C PRO A 15 65.98 18.74 21.26
N VAL A 16 66.05 18.50 19.94
CA VAL A 16 66.54 17.33 19.17
C VAL A 16 65.68 16.06 19.08
N ASP A 17 65.19 15.71 17.87
CA ASP A 17 65.69 14.53 17.13
C ASP A 17 65.14 14.41 15.67
N LYS A 18 66.12 14.34 14.75
CA LYS A 18 66.23 13.55 13.50
C LYS A 18 65.18 13.71 12.38
N GLU A 19 65.66 14.28 11.27
CA GLU A 19 65.10 14.14 9.93
C GLU A 19 65.31 12.71 9.39
N GLU A 20 64.21 12.00 9.14
CA GLU A 20 64.14 10.90 8.18
C GLU A 20 63.22 11.33 7.04
N VAL A 21 63.76 11.37 5.82
CA VAL A 21 63.03 11.63 4.58
C VAL A 21 62.27 10.35 4.21
N ALA A 22 60.97 10.31 4.48
CA ALA A 22 60.08 9.26 3.97
C ALA A 22 59.39 9.74 2.69
N ILE A 23 59.72 9.09 1.58
CA ILE A 23 58.99 9.17 0.31
C ILE A 23 57.63 8.49 0.55
N VAL A 24 56.56 9.28 0.61
CA VAL A 24 55.19 8.77 0.68
C VAL A 24 54.74 8.39 -0.73
N ILE A 25 54.54 7.09 -0.95
CA ILE A 25 53.82 6.55 -2.11
C ILE A 25 52.33 6.82 -1.87
N PRO A 26 51.59 7.51 -2.76
CA PRO A 26 50.14 7.58 -2.66
C PRO A 26 49.54 6.24 -3.11
N GLU A 27 48.93 5.51 -2.18
CA GLU A 27 47.92 4.50 -2.50
C GLU A 27 46.66 5.21 -3.03
N GLU A 28 46.23 4.79 -4.22
CA GLU A 28 44.96 5.11 -4.90
C GLU A 28 44.80 6.55 -5.45
N LEU A 29 44.93 6.66 -6.78
CA LEU A 29 44.47 7.81 -7.57
C LEU A 29 42.94 7.96 -7.42
N PRO A 30 42.40 9.20 -7.33
CA PRO A 30 40.95 9.41 -7.34
C PRO A 30 40.34 8.90 -8.66
N PRO A 31 39.09 8.41 -8.67
CA PRO A 31 38.43 7.97 -9.89
C PRO A 31 38.35 9.14 -10.88
N ILE A 32 38.95 8.95 -12.05
CA ILE A 32 38.90 9.92 -13.14
C ILE A 32 37.48 9.92 -13.70
N ASP A 33 36.77 11.03 -13.53
CA ASP A 33 35.43 11.25 -14.06
C ASP A 33 35.55 11.54 -15.57
N VAL A 34 35.40 10.51 -16.41
CA VAL A 34 35.53 10.65 -17.86
C VAL A 34 34.20 11.13 -18.44
N ASN A 35 34.11 12.44 -18.67
CA ASN A 35 33.03 13.03 -19.47
C ASN A 35 33.07 12.46 -20.91
N MET A 36 31.99 11.81 -21.36
CA MET A 36 31.89 11.19 -22.70
C MET A 36 32.08 12.18 -23.87
N ASN A 37 31.87 13.48 -23.65
CA ASN A 37 32.18 14.50 -24.66
C ASN A 37 33.70 14.74 -24.82
N VAL A 38 34.50 14.40 -23.82
CA VAL A 38 35.98 14.43 -23.88
C VAL A 38 36.48 13.13 -24.52
N PHE A 39 35.91 11.97 -24.17
CA PHE A 39 36.31 10.67 -24.72
C PHE A 39 36.19 10.59 -26.24
N ASN A 40 35.07 11.05 -26.81
CA ASN A 40 34.86 11.04 -28.27
C ASN A 40 35.70 12.07 -29.02
N LYS A 41 36.32 13.04 -28.33
CA LYS A 41 37.10 14.10 -28.96
C LYS A 41 38.58 13.74 -29.14
N TYR A 42 39.10 12.76 -28.40
CA TYR A 42 40.56 12.49 -28.31
C TYR A 42 40.98 11.02 -28.59
N CYS A 43 40.05 10.12 -28.93
CA CYS A 43 40.39 8.73 -29.23
C CYS A 43 40.70 8.49 -30.72
N ILE A 44 41.87 7.90 -31.02
CA ILE A 44 42.20 7.28 -32.31
C ILE A 44 42.62 5.83 -32.01
N GLY A 45 41.73 4.86 -32.26
CA GLY A 45 41.99 3.44 -31.92
C GLY A 45 42.01 3.18 -30.40
N ASN A 46 42.89 2.28 -29.95
CA ASN A 46 43.01 1.84 -28.55
C ASN A 46 43.87 2.78 -27.66
N VAL A 47 44.05 4.03 -28.08
CA VAL A 47 44.96 4.99 -27.43
C VAL A 47 44.23 6.30 -27.15
N ILE A 48 44.24 6.71 -25.87
CA ILE A 48 43.78 8.04 -25.44
C ILE A 48 45.03 8.91 -25.31
N LYS A 49 45.09 10.03 -26.05
CA LYS A 49 46.13 11.05 -25.88
C LYS A 49 45.59 12.25 -25.14
N THR A 50 46.09 12.50 -23.94
CA THR A 50 45.98 13.80 -23.25
C THR A 50 47.36 14.19 -22.71
N ASP A 51 47.58 15.50 -22.54
CA ASP A 51 48.85 16.17 -22.21
C ASP A 51 49.92 15.31 -21.52
N GLY A 52 50.79 14.70 -22.34
CA GLY A 52 52.00 14.02 -21.89
C GLY A 52 51.84 12.56 -21.44
N VAL A 53 50.65 11.95 -21.48
CA VAL A 53 50.42 10.55 -21.09
C VAL A 53 49.79 9.75 -22.21
N VAL A 54 50.40 8.60 -22.53
CA VAL A 54 49.85 7.60 -23.48
C VAL A 54 49.32 6.44 -22.65
N ILE A 55 48.01 6.22 -22.71
CA ILE A 55 47.35 5.06 -22.07
C ILE A 55 46.99 4.07 -23.19
N GLU A 56 47.63 2.90 -23.18
CA GLU A 56 47.22 1.75 -23.99
C GLU A 56 46.12 0.98 -23.24
N VAL A 57 44.97 0.79 -23.89
CA VAL A 57 43.87 0.00 -23.35
C VAL A 57 44.00 -1.42 -23.90
N ASP A 58 44.17 -2.39 -23.00
CA ASP A 58 44.24 -3.83 -23.32
C ASP A 58 42.91 -4.30 -23.95
N PRO A 59 42.95 -4.90 -25.17
CA PRO A 59 41.76 -5.34 -25.88
C PRO A 59 40.96 -6.47 -25.19
N ASP A 60 41.53 -7.15 -24.19
CA ASP A 60 40.87 -8.23 -23.45
C ASP A 60 40.15 -7.75 -22.18
N VAL A 61 40.23 -6.46 -21.84
CA VAL A 61 39.42 -5.88 -20.76
C VAL A 61 37.98 -5.72 -21.27
N LYS A 62 37.11 -6.66 -20.91
CA LYS A 62 35.66 -6.44 -20.97
C LYS A 62 35.29 -5.33 -19.98
N MET A 63 35.32 -4.09 -20.43
CA MET A 63 34.60 -3.01 -19.79
C MET A 63 33.10 -3.33 -19.90
N SER A 64 32.52 -3.90 -18.83
CA SER A 64 31.09 -3.81 -18.64
C SER A 64 30.76 -2.33 -18.43
N VAL A 65 30.22 -1.69 -19.45
CA VAL A 65 29.60 -0.37 -19.31
C VAL A 65 28.34 -0.58 -18.47
N GLU A 66 28.51 -0.55 -17.14
CA GLU A 66 27.39 -0.30 -16.25
C GLU A 66 26.92 1.12 -16.54
N THR A 67 25.80 1.26 -17.25
CA THR A 67 25.06 2.52 -17.28
C THR A 67 24.73 2.87 -15.83
N THR A 68 25.53 3.71 -15.20
CA THR A 68 25.19 4.28 -13.90
C THR A 68 23.95 5.14 -14.11
N TYR A 69 22.78 4.62 -13.73
CA TYR A 69 21.55 5.39 -13.70
C TYR A 69 21.79 6.60 -12.79
N ASN A 70 21.73 7.80 -13.35
CA ASN A 70 21.61 9.00 -12.54
C ASN A 70 20.16 9.08 -12.05
N TYR A 71 19.87 8.48 -10.90
CA TYR A 71 18.52 8.47 -10.31
C TYR A 71 17.96 9.88 -10.12
N SER A 72 18.83 10.84 -9.80
CA SER A 72 18.44 12.24 -9.64
C SER A 72 17.92 12.84 -10.95
N ASP A 73 18.54 12.53 -12.09
CA ASP A 73 18.07 13.01 -13.40
C ASP A 73 16.67 12.46 -13.74
N ILE A 74 16.40 11.19 -13.43
CA ILE A 74 15.08 10.57 -13.69
C ILE A 74 14.00 11.19 -12.80
N VAL A 75 14.29 11.33 -11.50
CA VAL A 75 13.35 11.97 -10.56
C VAL A 75 13.12 13.43 -10.94
N GLN A 76 14.18 14.14 -11.34
CA GLN A 76 14.08 15.53 -11.78
C GLN A 76 13.29 15.66 -13.08
N LYS A 77 13.45 14.74 -14.03
CA LYS A 77 12.65 14.70 -15.26
C LYS A 77 11.15 14.56 -14.93
N ALA A 78 10.79 13.63 -14.04
CA ALA A 78 9.41 13.46 -13.57
C ALA A 78 8.89 14.71 -12.85
N ARG A 79 9.74 15.38 -12.07
CA ARG A 79 9.41 16.62 -11.35
C ARG A 79 9.15 17.79 -12.30
N ILE A 80 9.99 17.96 -13.33
CA ILE A 80 9.79 18.96 -14.40
C ILE A 80 8.47 18.68 -15.14
N ALA A 81 8.21 17.41 -15.47
CA ALA A 81 6.97 17.01 -16.12
C ALA A 81 5.74 17.35 -15.26
N PHE A 82 5.77 17.06 -13.96
CA PHE A 82 4.70 17.45 -13.03
C PHE A 82 4.53 18.97 -12.96
N GLN A 83 5.62 19.72 -12.82
CA GLN A 83 5.62 21.19 -12.70
C GLN A 83 5.10 21.91 -13.95
N SER A 84 5.21 21.29 -15.13
CA SER A 84 4.59 21.80 -16.36
C SER A 84 3.05 21.90 -16.27
N GLY A 85 2.45 21.20 -15.31
CA GLY A 85 1.00 21.16 -15.11
C GLY A 85 0.27 20.17 -16.02
N LYS A 86 0.97 19.44 -16.91
CA LYS A 86 0.34 18.46 -17.83
C LYS A 86 -0.54 17.43 -17.10
N THR A 87 -0.10 16.94 -15.94
CA THR A 87 -0.83 15.93 -15.16
C THR A 87 -2.06 16.49 -14.44
N ARG A 88 -2.24 17.82 -14.39
CA ARG A 88 -3.45 18.45 -13.83
C ARG A 88 -4.67 18.24 -14.72
N SER A 89 -4.48 18.16 -16.04
CA SER A 89 -5.56 17.94 -17.00
C SER A 89 -6.24 16.59 -16.77
N LEU A 90 -7.56 16.59 -16.59
CA LEU A 90 -8.34 15.36 -16.45
C LEU A 90 -8.28 14.52 -17.74
N ASP A 91 -8.17 15.16 -18.90
CA ASP A 91 -8.09 14.48 -20.19
C ASP A 91 -6.74 13.76 -20.34
N PHE A 92 -5.64 14.37 -19.86
CA PHE A 92 -4.35 13.69 -19.81
C PHE A 92 -4.43 12.44 -18.93
N ARG A 93 -4.99 12.55 -17.71
CA ARG A 93 -5.13 11.42 -16.78
C ARG A 93 -5.98 10.31 -17.39
N GLU A 94 -7.11 10.65 -18.01
CA GLU A 94 -7.99 9.69 -18.68
C GLU A 94 -7.26 8.96 -19.81
N GLN A 95 -6.46 9.68 -20.61
CA GLN A 95 -5.69 9.07 -21.69
C GLN A 95 -4.63 8.10 -21.15
N GLN A 96 -3.94 8.45 -20.06
CA GLN A 96 -2.97 7.54 -19.42
C GLN A 96 -3.66 6.30 -18.84
N LEU A 97 -4.85 6.43 -18.25
CA LEU A 97 -5.65 5.30 -17.78
C LEU A 97 -6.13 4.41 -18.94
N LYS A 98 -6.56 4.99 -20.07
CA LYS A 98 -6.89 4.23 -21.29
C LYS A 98 -5.67 3.48 -21.82
N ASN A 99 -4.50 4.10 -21.80
CA ASN A 99 -3.26 3.47 -22.24
C ASN A 99 -2.81 2.35 -21.27
N MET A 100 -3.00 2.52 -19.95
CA MET A 100 -2.78 1.46 -18.96
C MET A 100 -3.69 0.26 -19.24
N LEU A 101 -4.99 0.50 -19.48
CA LEU A 101 -5.94 -0.58 -19.83
C LEU A 101 -5.52 -1.30 -21.11
N ARG A 102 -5.09 -0.56 -22.14
CA ARG A 102 -4.56 -1.13 -23.37
C ARG A 102 -3.31 -1.97 -23.12
N MET A 103 -2.36 -1.47 -22.33
CA MET A 103 -1.14 -2.20 -21.98
C MET A 103 -1.47 -3.55 -21.33
N LEU A 104 -2.40 -3.57 -20.38
CA LEU A 104 -2.82 -4.78 -19.69
C LEU A 104 -3.50 -5.79 -20.63
N VAL A 105 -4.45 -5.33 -21.45
CA VAL A 105 -5.26 -6.19 -22.33
C VAL A 105 -4.46 -6.69 -23.54
N GLU A 106 -3.70 -5.82 -24.21
CA GLU A 106 -2.94 -6.17 -25.41
C GLU A 106 -1.76 -7.13 -25.08
N ASN A 107 -1.25 -7.10 -23.84
CA ASN A 107 -0.05 -7.85 -23.44
C ASN A 107 -0.31 -8.86 -22.30
N GLU A 108 -1.57 -9.30 -22.07
CA GLU A 108 -1.92 -10.27 -21.02
C GLU A 108 -1.01 -11.51 -21.06
N LYS A 109 -0.76 -12.05 -22.26
CA LYS A 109 0.09 -13.23 -22.45
C LYS A 109 1.53 -13.00 -21.99
N GLU A 110 2.09 -11.81 -22.19
CA GLU A 110 3.44 -11.48 -21.76
C GLU A 110 3.54 -11.41 -20.23
N PHE A 111 2.54 -10.80 -19.58
CA PHE A 111 2.45 -10.77 -18.12
C PHE A 111 2.29 -12.18 -17.53
N VAL A 112 1.39 -13.00 -18.08
CA VAL A 112 1.18 -14.39 -17.65
C VAL A 112 2.47 -15.21 -17.78
N GLN A 113 3.16 -15.10 -18.92
CA GLN A 113 4.41 -15.82 -19.15
C GLN A 113 5.52 -15.38 -18.17
N ALA A 114 5.59 -14.10 -17.85
CA ALA A 114 6.54 -13.59 -16.87
C ALA A 114 6.30 -14.17 -15.47
N MET A 115 5.05 -14.14 -14.99
CA MET A 115 4.68 -14.71 -13.68
C MET A 115 4.85 -16.24 -13.63
N ALA A 116 4.57 -16.94 -14.73
CA ALA A 116 4.87 -18.36 -14.85
C ALA A 116 6.38 -18.64 -14.75
N THR A 117 7.23 -17.75 -15.28
CA THR A 117 8.68 -17.87 -15.19
C THR A 117 9.18 -17.59 -13.77
N ASP A 118 8.68 -16.54 -13.12
CA ASP A 118 9.14 -16.11 -11.80
C ASP A 118 8.66 -17.05 -10.67
N LEU A 119 7.42 -17.55 -10.74
CA LEU A 119 6.75 -18.23 -9.63
C LEU A 119 6.17 -19.60 -9.98
N ARG A 120 6.24 -20.03 -11.26
CA ARG A 120 5.42 -21.14 -11.80
C ARG A 120 3.93 -20.93 -11.47
N LYS A 121 3.49 -19.67 -11.51
CA LYS A 121 2.12 -19.30 -11.17
C LYS A 121 1.16 -19.87 -12.21
N ALA A 122 0.04 -20.43 -11.74
CA ALA A 122 -0.99 -20.95 -12.62
C ALA A 122 -1.57 -19.84 -13.49
N THR A 123 -1.96 -20.17 -14.73
CA THR A 123 -2.54 -19.20 -15.67
C THR A 123 -3.78 -18.51 -15.09
N LEU A 124 -4.67 -19.29 -14.46
CA LEU A 124 -5.90 -18.75 -13.87
C LEU A 124 -5.60 -17.73 -12.77
N GLU A 125 -4.63 -18.00 -11.89
CA GLU A 125 -4.22 -17.05 -10.85
C GLU A 125 -3.60 -15.80 -11.46
N SER A 126 -2.72 -15.95 -12.45
CA SER A 126 -2.05 -14.84 -13.12
C SER A 126 -3.03 -13.90 -13.82
N VAL A 127 -4.05 -14.47 -14.49
CA VAL A 127 -5.08 -13.69 -15.17
C VAL A 127 -6.00 -13.03 -14.16
N LEU A 128 -6.63 -13.80 -13.25
CA LEU A 128 -7.70 -13.26 -12.41
C LEU A 128 -7.21 -12.40 -11.25
N PHE A 129 -6.08 -12.75 -10.63
CA PHE A 129 -5.60 -12.06 -9.43
C PHE A 129 -4.61 -10.94 -9.74
N GLU A 130 -4.12 -10.86 -10.97
CA GLU A 130 -3.21 -9.79 -11.36
C GLU A 130 -3.70 -8.99 -12.57
N VAL A 131 -3.78 -9.58 -13.76
CA VAL A 131 -4.03 -8.79 -14.99
C VAL A 131 -5.47 -8.26 -15.05
N GLU A 132 -6.47 -9.13 -14.93
CA GLU A 132 -7.89 -8.75 -15.04
C GLU A 132 -8.34 -7.94 -13.81
N MET A 133 -7.74 -8.17 -12.63
CA MET A 133 -7.96 -7.34 -11.46
C MET A 133 -7.53 -5.88 -11.72
N LEU A 134 -6.34 -5.67 -12.29
CA LEU A 134 -5.84 -4.36 -12.69
C LEU A 134 -6.67 -3.73 -13.82
N ALA A 135 -7.11 -4.54 -14.78
CA ALA A 135 -7.97 -4.06 -15.87
C ALA A 135 -9.31 -3.55 -15.32
N ASN A 136 -9.92 -4.26 -14.37
CA ASN A 136 -11.15 -3.83 -13.72
C ASN A 136 -10.96 -2.61 -12.83
N GLU A 137 -9.86 -2.52 -12.08
CA GLU A 137 -9.52 -1.30 -11.34
C GLU A 137 -9.38 -0.11 -12.30
N THR A 138 -8.69 -0.29 -13.43
CA THR A 138 -8.53 0.77 -14.43
C THR A 138 -9.87 1.21 -15.02
N ARG A 139 -10.79 0.26 -15.29
CA ARG A 139 -12.17 0.56 -15.72
C ARG A 139 -12.96 1.32 -14.65
N ASN A 140 -12.83 0.92 -13.38
CA ASN A 140 -13.44 1.60 -12.25
C ASN A 140 -12.99 3.07 -12.18
N PHE A 141 -11.69 3.30 -12.30
CA PHE A 141 -11.14 4.65 -12.37
C PHE A 141 -11.66 5.42 -13.57
N LEU A 142 -11.62 4.87 -14.79
CA LEU A 142 -12.15 5.53 -15.99
C LEU A 142 -13.62 5.94 -15.83
N HIS A 143 -14.42 5.15 -15.11
CA HIS A 143 -15.82 5.49 -14.85
C HIS A 143 -16.00 6.60 -13.81
N ASN A 144 -15.21 6.58 -12.73
CA ASN A 144 -15.51 7.35 -11.53
C ASN A 144 -14.55 8.54 -11.25
N PHE A 145 -13.32 8.55 -11.76
CA PHE A 145 -12.28 9.47 -11.28
C PHE A 145 -12.63 10.96 -11.49
N ARG A 146 -13.37 11.29 -12.55
CA ARG A 146 -13.83 12.68 -12.81
C ARG A 146 -14.78 13.17 -11.73
N GLU A 147 -15.66 12.32 -11.23
CA GLU A 147 -16.51 12.64 -10.08
C GLU A 147 -15.66 12.83 -8.83
N TRP A 148 -14.67 11.96 -8.63
CA TRP A 148 -13.80 12.01 -7.46
C TRP A 148 -12.94 13.27 -7.37
N CYS A 149 -12.59 13.85 -8.52
CA CYS A 149 -11.87 15.12 -8.62
C CYS A 149 -12.72 16.37 -8.32
N LYS A 150 -14.05 16.26 -8.28
CA LYS A 150 -14.90 17.43 -8.01
C LYS A 150 -14.69 17.94 -6.57
N PRO A 151 -14.63 19.27 -6.35
CA PRO A 151 -14.50 19.80 -5.01
C PRO A 151 -15.68 19.41 -4.12
N GLN A 152 -15.41 18.86 -2.95
CA GLN A 152 -16.44 18.49 -1.98
C GLN A 152 -16.90 19.72 -1.20
N LYS A 153 -18.18 19.77 -0.84
CA LYS A 153 -18.77 20.86 -0.04
C LYS A 153 -19.06 20.35 1.38
N PRO A 154 -18.22 20.62 2.38
CA PRO A 154 -18.44 20.14 3.74
C PRO A 154 -19.63 20.86 4.40
N LYS A 155 -20.14 20.27 5.48
CA LYS A 155 -21.21 20.87 6.29
C LYS A 155 -20.74 22.21 6.88
N LYS A 156 -21.57 23.25 6.73
CA LYS A 156 -21.33 24.57 7.31
C LYS A 156 -21.88 24.65 8.73
N ALA A 157 -21.15 25.34 9.62
CA ALA A 157 -21.69 25.81 10.89
C ALA A 157 -22.44 27.14 10.69
N LEU A 158 -23.23 27.58 11.68
CA LEU A 158 -23.96 28.86 11.61
C LEU A 158 -23.03 30.05 11.32
N MET A 159 -21.85 30.08 11.96
CA MET A 159 -20.82 31.09 11.73
C MET A 159 -20.35 31.21 10.28
N ASN A 160 -20.47 30.13 9.51
CA ASN A 160 -19.95 30.03 8.15
C ASN A 160 -21.08 29.84 7.13
N VAL A 161 -22.34 30.09 7.50
CA VAL A 161 -23.50 29.77 6.64
C VAL A 161 -23.47 30.54 5.31
N LEU A 162 -22.96 31.77 5.36
CA LEU A 162 -22.78 32.66 4.20
C LEU A 162 -21.43 32.45 3.49
N ASP A 163 -20.50 31.70 4.06
CA ASP A 163 -19.17 31.47 3.48
C ASP A 163 -19.19 30.31 2.46
N SER A 164 -18.32 30.34 1.45
CA SER A 164 -18.08 29.20 0.54
C SER A 164 -17.02 28.27 1.16
N LEU A 165 -17.39 27.01 1.40
CA LEU A 165 -16.48 25.96 1.89
C LEU A 165 -16.31 24.90 0.81
N LYS A 166 -15.06 24.60 0.46
CA LYS A 166 -14.70 23.56 -0.53
C LYS A 166 -13.52 22.74 -0.03
N ILE A 167 -13.47 21.47 -0.38
CA ILE A 167 -12.30 20.60 -0.21
C ILE A 167 -11.88 20.14 -1.61
N TYR A 168 -10.69 20.55 -2.04
CA TYR A 168 -10.09 20.13 -3.32
C TYR A 168 -9.21 18.89 -3.12
N ARG A 169 -8.99 18.16 -4.21
CA ARG A 169 -8.14 16.97 -4.27
C ARG A 169 -6.94 17.29 -5.18
N ASP A 170 -5.88 17.78 -4.57
CA ASP A 170 -4.67 18.17 -5.30
C ASP A 170 -3.70 16.98 -5.40
N PRO A 171 -3.02 16.75 -6.54
CA PRO A 171 -1.95 15.76 -6.61
C PRO A 171 -0.81 16.13 -5.66
N TYR A 172 -0.11 15.13 -5.13
CA TYR A 172 1.09 15.33 -4.31
C TYR A 172 2.28 15.83 -5.16
N GLY A 173 2.56 15.16 -6.28
CA GLY A 173 3.73 15.48 -7.11
C GLY A 173 4.34 14.26 -7.79
N VAL A 174 5.59 13.95 -7.41
CA VAL A 174 6.29 12.74 -7.84
C VAL A 174 6.18 11.67 -6.76
N VAL A 175 5.58 10.54 -7.12
CA VAL A 175 5.33 9.40 -6.24
C VAL A 175 6.34 8.29 -6.52
N LEU A 176 6.89 7.68 -5.48
CA LEU A 176 7.66 6.44 -5.58
C LEU A 176 6.76 5.25 -5.23
N ILE A 177 6.71 4.25 -6.10
CA ILE A 177 5.98 2.99 -5.87
C ILE A 177 6.98 1.84 -5.90
N LEU A 178 7.10 1.15 -4.77
CA LEU A 178 7.97 0.00 -4.55
C LEU A 178 7.10 -1.27 -4.47
N GLY A 179 7.11 -2.06 -5.55
CA GLY A 179 6.30 -3.27 -5.67
C GLY A 179 6.94 -4.50 -5.02
N ALA A 180 6.12 -5.45 -4.58
CA ALA A 180 6.56 -6.74 -4.06
C ALA A 180 6.66 -7.80 -5.17
N TRP A 181 7.25 -8.96 -4.87
CA TRP A 181 7.51 -10.03 -5.84
C TRP A 181 6.40 -11.09 -5.94
N ASN A 182 5.54 -11.19 -4.94
CA ASN A 182 4.61 -12.33 -4.82
C ASN A 182 3.38 -12.20 -5.72
N TYR A 183 2.91 -10.98 -5.95
CA TYR A 183 1.98 -10.63 -7.03
C TYR A 183 2.61 -9.46 -7.81
N PRO A 184 3.66 -9.75 -8.60
CA PRO A 184 4.63 -8.74 -9.01
C PRO A 184 4.06 -7.71 -9.98
N VAL A 185 3.02 -8.06 -10.75
CA VAL A 185 2.35 -7.13 -11.65
C VAL A 185 1.31 -6.34 -10.88
N GLN A 186 0.46 -7.03 -10.11
CA GLN A 186 -0.63 -6.41 -9.35
C GLN A 186 -0.14 -5.39 -8.32
N LEU A 187 0.78 -5.79 -7.43
CA LEU A 187 1.25 -4.94 -6.33
C LEU A 187 2.10 -3.77 -6.81
N THR A 188 2.60 -3.84 -8.05
CA THR A 188 3.33 -2.74 -8.67
C THR A 188 2.39 -1.77 -9.37
N LEU A 189 1.47 -2.26 -10.21
CA LEU A 189 0.67 -1.40 -11.09
C LEU A 189 -0.65 -0.92 -10.46
N MET A 190 -1.20 -1.62 -9.47
CA MET A 190 -2.43 -1.22 -8.78
C MET A 190 -2.30 0.18 -8.15
N PRO A 191 -1.27 0.48 -7.34
CA PRO A 191 -1.07 1.84 -6.84
C PRO A 191 -0.70 2.85 -7.95
N VAL A 192 -0.08 2.42 -9.07
CA VAL A 192 0.22 3.31 -10.21
C VAL A 192 -1.07 3.83 -10.84
N ILE A 193 -2.09 2.99 -11.01
CA ILE A 193 -3.41 3.39 -11.52
C ILE A 193 -4.00 4.51 -10.64
N GLY A 194 -3.97 4.34 -9.32
CA GLY A 194 -4.39 5.35 -8.36
C GLY A 194 -3.62 6.66 -8.47
N ALA A 195 -2.29 6.58 -8.57
CA ALA A 195 -1.41 7.74 -8.67
C ALA A 195 -1.63 8.53 -9.98
N ILE A 196 -1.85 7.85 -11.11
CA ILE A 196 -2.22 8.46 -12.40
C ILE A 196 -3.54 9.23 -12.25
N ALA A 197 -4.57 8.58 -11.70
CA ALA A 197 -5.87 9.23 -11.49
C ALA A 197 -5.79 10.43 -10.54
N GLY A 198 -4.95 10.33 -9.50
CA GLY A 198 -4.64 11.43 -8.58
C GLY A 198 -3.93 12.61 -9.26
N GLY A 199 -3.30 12.40 -10.42
CA GLY A 199 -2.62 13.44 -11.21
C GLY A 199 -1.13 13.56 -10.92
N ASN A 200 -0.49 12.48 -10.47
CA ASN A 200 0.91 12.43 -10.09
C ASN A 200 1.80 11.92 -11.23
N CYS A 201 3.09 12.27 -11.19
CA CYS A 201 4.13 11.51 -11.88
C CYS A 201 4.59 10.36 -10.98
N VAL A 202 5.12 9.28 -11.56
CA VAL A 202 5.43 8.06 -10.82
C VAL A 202 6.78 7.47 -11.22
N ILE A 203 7.60 7.19 -10.21
CA ILE A 203 8.75 6.30 -10.32
C ILE A 203 8.32 4.92 -9.81
N ILE A 204 8.38 3.94 -10.71
CA ILE A 204 7.94 2.56 -10.49
C ILE A 204 9.17 1.70 -10.28
N LYS A 205 9.25 1.01 -9.15
CA LYS A 205 10.36 0.14 -8.78
C LYS A 205 9.83 -1.27 -8.49
N PRO A 206 9.73 -2.13 -9.53
CA PRO A 206 9.38 -3.53 -9.37
C PRO A 206 10.42 -4.29 -8.54
N SER A 207 10.03 -5.40 -7.91
CA SER A 207 10.96 -6.23 -7.17
C SER A 207 11.92 -7.01 -8.09
N GLU A 208 13.19 -7.02 -7.70
CA GLU A 208 14.26 -7.82 -8.30
C GLU A 208 14.06 -9.34 -8.15
N MET A 209 13.20 -9.77 -7.22
CA MET A 209 12.90 -11.19 -6.98
C MET A 209 11.89 -11.77 -7.99
N ALA A 210 11.27 -10.92 -8.82
CA ALA A 210 10.42 -11.31 -9.95
C ALA A 210 10.96 -10.68 -11.25
N PRO A 211 12.17 -11.08 -11.70
CA PRO A 211 12.91 -10.38 -12.75
C PRO A 211 12.22 -10.44 -14.11
N ALA A 212 11.48 -11.50 -14.45
CA ALA A 212 10.75 -11.56 -15.71
C ALA A 212 9.60 -10.54 -15.71
N SER A 213 8.88 -10.44 -14.60
CA SER A 213 7.78 -9.47 -14.42
C SER A 213 8.29 -8.03 -14.41
N ALA A 214 9.42 -7.77 -13.72
CA ALA A 214 10.09 -6.48 -13.72
C ALA A 214 10.52 -6.06 -15.14
N LYS A 215 11.07 -7.00 -15.92
CA LYS A 215 11.46 -6.75 -17.32
C LYS A 215 10.26 -6.42 -18.20
N VAL A 216 9.17 -7.18 -18.12
CA VAL A 216 7.96 -6.90 -18.91
C VAL A 216 7.41 -5.51 -18.59
N MET A 217 7.34 -5.13 -17.32
CA MET A 217 6.92 -3.77 -16.94
C MET A 217 7.87 -2.70 -17.50
N LYS A 218 9.19 -2.89 -17.42
CA LYS A 218 10.17 -1.96 -18.00
C LYS A 218 10.00 -1.78 -19.51
N ASP A 219 9.75 -2.89 -20.21
CA ASP A 219 9.64 -2.94 -21.67
C ASP A 219 8.30 -2.40 -22.19
N LEU A 220 7.23 -2.44 -21.39
CA LEU A 220 5.89 -2.02 -21.79
C LEU A 220 5.54 -0.61 -21.33
N VAL A 221 5.88 -0.20 -20.11
CA VAL A 221 5.42 1.09 -19.55
C VAL A 221 5.77 2.26 -20.46
N HIS A 222 7.00 2.32 -20.97
CA HIS A 222 7.44 3.41 -21.85
C HIS A 222 6.76 3.43 -23.24
N LYS A 223 6.19 2.31 -23.68
CA LYS A 223 5.48 2.19 -24.98
C LYS A 223 4.05 2.69 -24.90
N TYR A 224 3.43 2.63 -23.72
CA TYR A 224 2.03 2.95 -23.52
C TYR A 224 1.83 4.27 -22.74
N LEU A 225 2.63 4.50 -21.71
CA LEU A 225 2.50 5.65 -20.83
C LEU A 225 3.47 6.77 -21.21
N ASP A 226 3.16 7.97 -20.75
CA ASP A 226 4.00 9.15 -20.95
C ASP A 226 5.41 8.98 -20.36
N THR A 227 6.42 9.08 -21.22
CA THR A 227 7.83 8.82 -20.89
C THR A 227 8.52 9.92 -20.07
N ASP A 228 7.83 11.03 -19.79
CA ASP A 228 8.34 12.05 -18.89
C ASP A 228 7.75 11.89 -17.49
N CYS A 229 6.53 11.38 -17.37
CA CYS A 229 5.82 11.23 -16.10
C CYS A 229 6.02 9.86 -15.44
N PHE A 230 6.18 8.78 -16.21
CA PHE A 230 6.15 7.41 -15.68
C PHE A 230 7.42 6.65 -16.05
N HIS A 231 8.23 6.32 -15.04
CA HIS A 231 9.54 5.70 -15.23
C HIS A 231 9.62 4.38 -14.48
N VAL A 232 10.13 3.34 -15.13
CA VAL A 232 10.43 2.06 -14.48
C VAL A 232 11.92 1.97 -14.21
N ILE A 233 12.28 1.79 -12.95
CA ILE A 233 13.65 1.56 -12.51
C ILE A 233 13.74 0.13 -12.00
N THR A 234 14.68 -0.63 -12.54
CA THR A 234 14.98 -2.00 -12.10
C THR A 234 16.26 -2.01 -11.27
N GLY A 235 16.36 -2.91 -10.31
CA GLY A 235 17.53 -3.03 -9.42
C GLY A 235 17.13 -3.65 -8.10
N GLY A 236 18.11 -3.93 -7.23
CA GLY A 236 17.90 -4.47 -5.90
C GLY A 236 17.96 -3.42 -4.79
N VAL A 237 18.59 -3.80 -3.68
CA VAL A 237 18.78 -2.97 -2.49
C VAL A 237 19.65 -1.73 -2.76
N PRO A 238 20.78 -1.78 -3.48
CA PRO A 238 21.59 -0.59 -3.74
C PRO A 238 20.82 0.51 -4.47
N GLU A 239 20.07 0.14 -5.51
CA GLU A 239 19.29 1.07 -6.33
C GLU A 239 18.08 1.61 -5.55
N THR A 240 17.40 0.77 -4.77
CA THR A 240 16.33 1.22 -3.86
C THR A 240 16.88 2.21 -2.82
N THR A 241 18.06 1.94 -2.27
CA THR A 241 18.73 2.82 -1.29
C THR A 241 19.10 4.16 -1.91
N ALA A 242 19.60 4.16 -3.14
CA ALA A 242 19.92 5.38 -3.87
C ALA A 242 18.65 6.20 -4.17
N LEU A 243 17.59 5.55 -4.65
CA LEU A 243 16.30 6.21 -4.89
C LEU A 243 15.74 6.86 -3.63
N LEU A 244 15.78 6.17 -2.48
CA LEU A 244 15.24 6.68 -1.22
C LEU A 244 15.94 7.94 -0.68
N LYS A 245 17.10 8.33 -1.23
CA LYS A 245 17.75 9.62 -0.93
C LYS A 245 17.12 10.78 -1.68
N GLU A 246 16.50 10.51 -2.84
CA GLU A 246 15.82 11.52 -3.64
C GLU A 246 14.52 11.98 -2.96
N ARG A 247 14.11 13.21 -3.27
CA ARG A 247 12.89 13.77 -2.70
C ARG A 247 11.66 13.30 -3.48
N PHE A 248 10.75 12.61 -2.80
CA PHE A 248 9.41 12.26 -3.30
C PHE A 248 8.33 13.02 -2.53
N ASP A 249 7.20 13.22 -3.19
CA ASP A 249 6.03 13.88 -2.60
C ASP A 249 5.07 12.84 -1.95
N TYR A 250 5.23 11.56 -2.29
CA TYR A 250 4.60 10.41 -1.62
C TYR A 250 5.41 9.13 -1.87
N ILE A 251 5.48 8.21 -0.91
CA ILE A 251 6.07 6.87 -1.10
C ILE A 251 5.04 5.78 -0.78
N PHE A 252 4.85 4.85 -1.70
CA PHE A 252 4.02 3.65 -1.51
C PHE A 252 4.91 2.42 -1.55
N TYR A 253 4.80 1.56 -0.54
CA TYR A 253 5.58 0.34 -0.45
C TYR A 253 4.72 -0.85 -0.06
N THR A 254 4.92 -1.97 -0.76
CA THR A 254 4.43 -3.27 -0.32
C THR A 254 5.58 -4.21 -0.06
N GLY A 255 5.59 -4.88 1.10
CA GLY A 255 6.56 -5.94 1.40
C GLY A 255 6.75 -6.20 2.89
N SER A 256 7.97 -6.53 3.31
CA SER A 256 8.23 -6.91 4.70
C SER A 256 8.25 -5.72 5.67
N THR A 257 7.87 -5.97 6.93
CA THR A 257 7.93 -4.98 8.01
C THR A 257 9.34 -4.44 8.26
N SER A 258 10.38 -5.27 8.09
CA SER A 258 11.77 -4.84 8.28
C SER A 258 12.17 -3.77 7.28
N VAL A 259 11.84 -3.96 6.00
CA VAL A 259 12.12 -2.99 4.93
C VAL A 259 11.16 -1.80 5.01
N GLY A 260 9.90 -2.00 5.41
CA GLY A 260 8.96 -0.91 5.66
C GLY A 260 9.49 0.10 6.69
N LYS A 261 10.16 -0.37 7.75
CA LYS A 261 10.84 0.50 8.73
C LYS A 261 11.99 1.30 8.11
N ILE A 262 12.76 0.71 7.20
CA ILE A 262 13.86 1.39 6.48
C ILE A 262 13.29 2.48 5.58
N ILE A 263 12.24 2.17 4.81
CA ILE A 263 11.58 3.13 3.91
C ILE A 263 10.98 4.29 4.70
N HIS A 264 10.26 4.00 5.78
CA HIS A 264 9.67 5.05 6.62
C HIS A 264 10.75 5.94 7.25
N LYS A 265 11.89 5.35 7.66
CA LYS A 265 13.04 6.12 8.16
C LYS A 265 13.61 7.06 7.09
N ALA A 266 13.77 6.58 5.85
CA ALA A 266 14.25 7.42 4.76
C ALA A 266 13.25 8.52 4.38
N ALA A 267 11.95 8.19 4.32
CA ALA A 267 10.89 9.15 4.01
C ALA A 267 10.86 10.35 4.98
N ASN A 268 11.20 10.13 6.25
CA ASN A 268 11.25 11.18 7.27
C ASN A 268 12.34 12.24 7.01
N GLU A 269 13.38 11.95 6.22
CA GLU A 269 14.39 12.94 5.83
C GLU A 269 13.77 14.12 5.07
N HIS A 270 12.74 13.83 4.25
CA HIS A 270 12.01 14.82 3.45
C HIS A 270 10.59 15.10 3.94
N LEU A 271 10.21 14.55 5.11
CA LEU A 271 8.84 14.55 5.64
C LEU A 271 7.81 14.02 4.63
N THR A 272 8.21 13.04 3.84
CA THR A 272 7.37 12.46 2.79
C THR A 272 6.32 11.53 3.42
N PRO A 273 5.01 11.73 3.13
CA PRO A 273 3.99 10.79 3.58
C PRO A 273 4.17 9.42 2.94
N VAL A 274 3.82 8.36 3.69
CA VAL A 274 3.96 6.97 3.25
C VAL A 274 2.67 6.18 3.36
N THR A 275 2.48 5.25 2.43
CA THR A 275 1.62 4.07 2.63
C THR A 275 2.52 2.84 2.67
N LEU A 276 2.35 2.03 3.72
CA LEU A 276 3.10 0.79 3.94
C LEU A 276 2.11 -0.37 4.03
N GLU A 277 2.09 -1.20 2.99
CA GLU A 277 1.33 -2.45 2.93
C GLU A 277 2.26 -3.59 3.35
N LEU A 278 2.14 -4.04 4.61
CA LEU A 278 3.07 -5.01 5.20
C LEU A 278 2.38 -6.35 5.47
N GLY A 279 3.13 -7.31 6.01
CA GLY A 279 2.64 -8.66 6.30
C GLY A 279 2.18 -8.85 7.74
N GLY A 280 2.14 -10.10 8.15
CA GLY A 280 1.80 -10.52 9.50
C GLY A 280 1.17 -11.90 9.50
N LYS A 281 1.00 -12.48 10.68
CA LYS A 281 0.39 -13.81 10.80
C LYS A 281 -1.12 -13.68 10.83
N SER A 282 -1.78 -13.80 9.67
CA SER A 282 -3.24 -13.68 9.55
C SER A 282 -3.97 -14.90 10.19
N PRO A 283 -4.63 -14.75 11.36
CA PRO A 283 -5.32 -15.84 12.05
C PRO A 283 -6.57 -16.31 11.31
N THR A 284 -6.87 -17.61 11.45
CA THR A 284 -8.13 -18.21 11.00
C THR A 284 -8.81 -18.94 12.17
N TYR A 285 -9.87 -18.37 12.72
CA TYR A 285 -10.69 -19.06 13.73
C TYR A 285 -11.74 -19.95 13.06
N ILE A 286 -11.87 -21.19 13.52
CA ILE A 286 -12.88 -22.15 13.06
C ILE A 286 -13.58 -22.78 14.26
N ASP A 287 -14.90 -22.63 14.34
CA ASP A 287 -15.72 -23.32 15.35
C ASP A 287 -16.42 -24.57 14.80
N SER A 288 -17.15 -25.29 15.66
CA SER A 288 -17.85 -26.52 15.31
C SER A 288 -19.19 -26.32 14.59
N THR A 289 -19.64 -25.08 14.38
CA THR A 289 -20.96 -24.79 13.76
C THR A 289 -20.90 -24.78 12.23
N VAL A 290 -19.70 -24.80 11.68
CA VAL A 290 -19.41 -24.63 10.25
C VAL A 290 -19.83 -25.84 9.42
N ASN A 291 -19.91 -25.65 8.09
CA ASN A 291 -19.83 -26.78 7.18
C ASN A 291 -18.34 -27.10 6.99
N MET A 292 -17.87 -28.22 7.56
CA MET A 292 -16.43 -28.52 7.60
C MET A 292 -15.81 -28.65 6.22
N ARG A 293 -16.51 -29.32 5.28
CA ARG A 293 -16.04 -29.49 3.90
C ARG A 293 -15.80 -28.14 3.21
N LYS A 294 -16.81 -27.27 3.19
CA LYS A 294 -16.72 -25.94 2.55
C LYS A 294 -15.69 -25.05 3.23
N THR A 295 -15.60 -25.13 4.56
CA THR A 295 -14.61 -24.39 5.34
C THR A 295 -13.21 -24.81 4.95
N THR A 296 -12.97 -26.12 4.87
CA THR A 296 -11.69 -26.68 4.46
C THR A 296 -11.30 -26.26 3.05
N GLU A 297 -12.22 -26.33 2.08
CA GLU A 297 -11.99 -25.83 0.73
C GLU A 297 -11.62 -24.33 0.74
N ARG A 298 -12.37 -23.47 1.43
CA ARG A 298 -12.09 -22.03 1.46
C ARG A 298 -10.77 -21.67 2.15
N VAL A 299 -10.44 -22.35 3.25
CA VAL A 299 -9.18 -22.13 3.97
C VAL A 299 -7.99 -22.61 3.15
N LEU A 300 -8.07 -23.80 2.56
CA LEU A 300 -6.99 -24.35 1.74
C LEU A 300 -6.80 -23.55 0.46
N TRP A 301 -7.86 -23.10 -0.21
CA TRP A 301 -7.72 -22.23 -1.37
C TRP A 301 -6.96 -20.95 -1.00
N GLY A 302 -7.40 -20.23 0.03
CA GLY A 302 -6.71 -19.02 0.47
C GLY A 302 -5.28 -19.26 0.96
N LYS A 303 -4.99 -20.46 1.49
CA LYS A 303 -3.65 -20.85 1.92
C LYS A 303 -2.72 -21.18 0.74
N LEU A 304 -3.25 -21.72 -0.35
CA LEU A 304 -2.44 -22.38 -1.38
C LEU A 304 -2.38 -21.62 -2.69
N ILE A 305 -3.24 -20.61 -2.90
CA ILE A 305 -3.00 -19.65 -3.98
C ILE A 305 -1.57 -19.11 -3.85
N ASN A 306 -0.85 -19.05 -4.98
CA ASN A 306 0.57 -18.67 -5.02
C ASN A 306 1.49 -19.45 -4.04
N ALA A 307 1.14 -20.71 -3.73
CA ALA A 307 1.80 -21.54 -2.72
C ALA A 307 1.89 -20.86 -1.33
N GLY A 308 0.88 -20.07 -0.95
CA GLY A 308 0.81 -19.38 0.35
C GLY A 308 1.73 -18.18 0.50
N GLN A 309 2.36 -17.73 -0.59
CA GLN A 309 3.18 -16.52 -0.63
C GLN A 309 2.28 -15.28 -0.77
N THR A 310 1.42 -15.05 0.23
CA THR A 310 0.38 -14.01 0.19
C THR A 310 0.22 -13.41 1.59
N CYS A 311 0.32 -12.07 1.71
CA CYS A 311 0.28 -11.37 3.02
C CYS A 311 -1.05 -11.61 3.77
N ILE A 312 -2.12 -11.85 3.03
CA ILE A 312 -3.45 -12.17 3.54
C ILE A 312 -3.77 -13.67 3.50
N ALA A 313 -2.83 -14.57 3.17
CA ALA A 313 -3.10 -16.00 3.29
C ALA A 313 -3.44 -16.35 4.75
N PRO A 314 -4.33 -17.33 5.00
CA PRO A 314 -4.44 -17.99 6.30
C PRO A 314 -3.06 -18.42 6.78
N ASP A 315 -2.51 -17.74 7.78
CA ASP A 315 -1.16 -18.06 8.24
C ASP A 315 -1.23 -19.25 9.20
N TYR A 316 -2.19 -19.24 10.13
CA TYR A 316 -2.45 -20.33 11.07
C TYR A 316 -3.94 -20.46 11.42
N VAL A 317 -4.34 -21.64 11.89
CA VAL A 317 -5.70 -21.93 12.35
C VAL A 317 -5.78 -21.98 13.87
N LEU A 318 -6.86 -21.43 14.44
CA LEU A 318 -7.26 -21.55 15.83
C LEU A 318 -8.60 -22.29 15.90
N CYS A 319 -8.62 -23.47 16.52
CA CYS A 319 -9.86 -24.24 16.65
C CYS A 319 -9.79 -25.25 17.81
N SER A 320 -10.91 -25.89 18.14
CA SER A 320 -10.91 -26.99 19.12
C SER A 320 -10.26 -28.26 18.55
N LYS A 321 -9.83 -29.18 19.42
CA LYS A 321 -9.21 -30.45 19.00
C LYS A 321 -10.11 -31.30 18.09
N ASN A 322 -11.43 -31.26 18.31
CA ASN A 322 -12.39 -31.95 17.46
C ASN A 322 -12.45 -31.33 16.07
N VAL A 323 -12.53 -30.00 15.98
CA VAL A 323 -12.51 -29.26 14.71
C VAL A 323 -11.21 -29.51 13.94
N GLN A 324 -10.07 -29.53 14.63
CA GLN A 324 -8.77 -29.89 14.02
C GLN A 324 -8.83 -31.27 13.36
N THR A 325 -9.39 -32.26 14.06
CA THR A 325 -9.45 -33.65 13.56
C THR A 325 -10.31 -33.75 12.30
N GLU A 326 -11.48 -33.10 12.30
CA GLU A 326 -12.37 -33.08 11.14
C GLU A 326 -11.77 -32.29 9.96
N PHE A 327 -11.16 -31.14 10.23
CA PHE A 327 -10.49 -30.32 9.21
C PHE A 327 -9.35 -31.08 8.52
N VAL A 328 -8.48 -31.74 9.28
CA VAL A 328 -7.36 -32.53 8.73
C VAL A 328 -7.86 -33.66 7.84
N LYS A 329 -8.96 -34.33 8.23
CA LYS A 329 -9.57 -35.39 7.42
C LYS A 329 -10.04 -34.84 6.08
N GLU A 330 -10.85 -33.78 6.09
CA GLU A 330 -11.36 -33.16 4.86
C GLU A 330 -10.23 -32.60 3.99
N ALA A 331 -9.17 -32.08 4.62
CA ALA A 331 -8.06 -31.46 3.90
C ALA A 331 -7.32 -32.45 3.02
N LYS A 332 -7.08 -33.69 3.52
CA LYS A 332 -6.47 -34.76 2.71
C LYS A 332 -7.26 -35.02 1.44
N ASP A 333 -8.57 -35.12 1.54
CA ASP A 333 -9.45 -35.40 0.41
C ASP A 333 -9.55 -34.22 -0.56
N VAL A 334 -9.58 -32.98 -0.04
CA VAL A 334 -9.58 -31.76 -0.87
C VAL A 334 -8.28 -31.65 -1.67
N LEU A 335 -7.13 -31.78 -1.02
CA LEU A 335 -5.82 -31.60 -1.66
C LEU A 335 -5.57 -32.65 -2.75
N LYS A 336 -5.91 -33.90 -2.46
CA LYS A 336 -5.84 -34.99 -3.45
C LYS A 336 -6.75 -34.73 -4.64
N LYS A 337 -7.96 -34.19 -4.42
CA LYS A 337 -8.89 -33.83 -5.50
C LYS A 337 -8.36 -32.69 -6.38
N TRP A 338 -7.71 -31.69 -5.79
CA TRP A 338 -7.25 -30.50 -6.52
C TRP A 338 -5.93 -30.72 -7.25
N TYR A 339 -4.96 -31.35 -6.60
CA TYR A 339 -3.59 -31.44 -7.10
C TYR A 339 -3.19 -32.85 -7.54
N GLY A 340 -4.08 -33.83 -7.38
CA GLY A 340 -3.81 -35.23 -7.70
C GLY A 340 -3.00 -35.95 -6.62
N GLU A 341 -2.58 -37.18 -6.93
CA GLU A 341 -1.73 -37.99 -6.03
C GLU A 341 -0.30 -37.44 -5.96
N ASP A 342 0.26 -37.05 -7.10
CA ASP A 342 1.57 -36.40 -7.20
C ASP A 342 1.39 -34.89 -7.37
N MET A 343 1.18 -34.20 -6.25
CA MET A 343 0.95 -32.75 -6.21
C MET A 343 2.11 -31.95 -6.79
N LYS A 344 3.33 -32.52 -6.84
CA LYS A 344 4.50 -31.87 -7.43
C LYS A 344 4.31 -31.63 -8.92
N GLN A 345 3.62 -32.53 -9.62
CA GLN A 345 3.36 -32.41 -11.06
C GLN A 345 2.17 -31.51 -11.40
N SER A 346 1.40 -31.06 -10.40
CA SER A 346 0.24 -30.22 -10.67
C SER A 346 0.65 -28.90 -11.35
N PRO A 347 -0.04 -28.50 -12.43
CA PRO A 347 0.16 -27.19 -13.06
C PRO A 347 -0.42 -26.04 -12.23
N ASP A 348 -1.27 -26.35 -11.25
CA ASP A 348 -2.01 -25.38 -10.44
C ASP A 348 -1.30 -25.05 -9.10
N LEU A 349 -0.07 -25.54 -8.91
CA LEU A 349 0.71 -25.34 -7.70
C LEU A 349 2.03 -24.59 -7.99
N SER A 350 2.11 -23.37 -7.47
CA SER A 350 3.26 -22.48 -7.62
C SER A 350 4.53 -23.01 -6.92
N ARG A 351 5.67 -22.37 -7.13
CA ARG A 351 6.95 -22.67 -6.46
C ARG A 351 7.37 -21.56 -5.52
N ILE A 352 8.22 -21.93 -4.56
CA ILE A 352 8.82 -20.94 -3.66
C ILE A 352 9.80 -20.07 -4.46
N VAL A 353 9.70 -18.76 -4.28
CA VAL A 353 10.39 -17.76 -5.12
C VAL A 353 11.91 -17.98 -5.20
N SER A 354 12.56 -18.32 -4.07
CA SER A 354 14.02 -18.47 -4.00
C SER A 354 14.48 -19.52 -3.01
N ASP A 355 15.73 -19.96 -3.16
CA ASP A 355 16.36 -20.95 -2.27
C ASP A 355 16.38 -20.49 -0.81
N ARG A 356 16.58 -19.19 -0.57
CA ARG A 356 16.53 -18.61 0.77
C ARG A 356 15.16 -18.79 1.42
N HIS A 357 14.07 -18.51 0.69
CA HIS A 357 12.72 -18.68 1.21
C HIS A 357 12.37 -20.17 1.38
N PHE A 358 12.80 -21.00 0.44
CA PHE A 358 12.64 -22.45 0.50
C PHE A 358 13.30 -23.03 1.76
N GLN A 359 14.59 -22.74 1.99
CA GLN A 359 15.33 -23.24 3.15
C GLN A 359 14.73 -22.76 4.48
N ARG A 360 14.20 -21.53 4.54
CA ARG A 360 13.49 -21.03 5.71
C ARG A 360 12.23 -21.85 6.00
N LEU A 361 11.41 -22.10 4.97
CA LEU A 361 10.18 -22.89 5.11
C LEU A 361 10.45 -24.35 5.49
N VAL A 362 11.49 -24.97 4.93
CA VAL A 362 11.89 -26.34 5.31
C VAL A 362 12.24 -26.45 6.79
N LYS A 363 12.79 -25.40 7.41
CA LYS A 363 13.07 -25.40 8.85
C LYS A 363 11.79 -25.48 9.68
N PHE A 364 10.70 -24.86 9.23
CA PHE A 364 9.40 -24.89 9.93
C PHE A 364 8.72 -26.27 9.88
N LEU A 365 9.06 -27.14 8.92
CA LEU A 365 8.52 -28.50 8.86
C LEU A 365 8.93 -29.38 10.05
N LYS A 366 9.91 -28.93 10.85
CA LYS A 366 10.35 -29.60 12.08
C LYS A 366 9.51 -29.23 13.30
N ASP A 367 8.63 -28.24 13.17
CA ASP A 367 7.78 -27.76 14.26
C ASP A 367 6.46 -28.56 14.28
N GLY A 368 6.01 -28.99 15.46
CA GLY A 368 4.81 -29.81 15.62
C GLY A 368 4.87 -31.17 14.89
N ASN A 369 3.69 -31.71 14.56
CA ASN A 369 3.52 -32.98 13.86
C ASN A 369 2.94 -32.76 12.46
N ILE A 370 3.55 -33.35 11.44
CA ILE A 370 3.03 -33.32 10.07
C ILE A 370 1.80 -34.23 9.97
N ALA A 371 0.61 -33.64 9.79
CA ALA A 371 -0.64 -34.36 9.63
C ALA A 371 -0.98 -34.63 8.15
N VAL A 372 -0.52 -33.76 7.25
CA VAL A 372 -0.68 -33.81 5.80
C VAL A 372 0.57 -33.23 5.14
N GLY A 373 1.03 -33.83 4.04
CA GLY A 373 2.14 -33.33 3.23
C GLY A 373 3.51 -33.53 3.88
N GLY A 374 4.40 -32.54 3.69
CA GLY A 374 5.76 -32.52 4.23
C GLY A 374 6.86 -32.86 3.21
N GLU A 375 6.48 -33.26 2.00
CA GLU A 375 7.42 -33.52 0.90
C GLU A 375 8.04 -32.22 0.38
N THR A 376 9.33 -32.28 0.07
CA THR A 376 10.08 -31.14 -0.45
C THR A 376 11.01 -31.56 -1.58
N ASP A 377 11.28 -30.63 -2.49
CA ASP A 377 12.34 -30.75 -3.49
C ASP A 377 13.01 -29.38 -3.67
N ALA A 378 14.27 -29.31 -3.28
CA ALA A 378 15.07 -28.09 -3.38
C ALA A 378 15.34 -27.65 -4.82
N ALA A 379 15.51 -28.60 -5.76
CA ALA A 379 15.84 -28.29 -7.14
C ALA A 379 14.68 -27.54 -7.86
N GLU A 380 13.44 -27.91 -7.52
CA GLU A 380 12.25 -27.24 -8.02
C GLU A 380 11.69 -26.16 -7.07
N LYS A 381 12.33 -25.94 -5.91
CA LYS A 381 11.81 -25.10 -4.82
C LYS A 381 10.36 -25.46 -4.46
N TYR A 382 10.08 -26.77 -4.43
CA TYR A 382 8.77 -27.35 -4.18
C TYR A 382 8.61 -27.73 -2.72
N ILE A 383 7.52 -27.31 -2.10
CA ILE A 383 7.07 -27.78 -0.78
C ILE A 383 5.60 -28.17 -0.96
N SER A 384 5.23 -29.40 -0.59
CA SER A 384 3.85 -29.85 -0.70
C SER A 384 2.93 -29.08 0.26
N PRO A 385 1.64 -28.92 -0.07
CA PRO A 385 0.64 -28.41 0.86
C PRO A 385 0.70 -29.19 2.19
N THR A 386 1.12 -28.51 3.26
CA THR A 386 1.46 -29.14 4.53
C THR A 386 0.56 -28.61 5.65
N ILE A 387 0.03 -29.51 6.47
CA ILE A 387 -0.69 -29.15 7.70
C ILE A 387 0.08 -29.68 8.90
N LEU A 388 0.41 -28.79 9.82
CA LEU A 388 1.07 -29.12 11.08
C LEU A 388 0.04 -29.07 12.21
N VAL A 389 0.02 -30.10 13.06
CA VAL A 389 -0.82 -30.18 14.25
C VAL A 389 0.03 -30.24 15.51
N ASP A 390 -0.59 -29.94 16.64
CA ASP A 390 0.08 -29.92 17.95
C ASP A 390 1.26 -28.92 18.00
N VAL A 391 1.14 -27.83 17.24
CA VAL A 391 2.09 -26.74 17.18
C VAL A 391 1.96 -25.88 18.44
N LYS A 392 3.08 -25.53 19.06
CA LYS A 392 3.10 -24.68 20.24
C LYS A 392 3.19 -23.21 19.83
N ALA A 393 2.59 -22.36 20.66
CA ALA A 393 2.62 -20.91 20.50
C ALA A 393 4.04 -20.32 20.43
N SER A 394 5.04 -21.03 21.00
CA SER A 394 6.45 -20.66 21.07
C SER A 394 7.30 -21.21 19.93
N ASP A 395 6.76 -22.09 19.09
CA ASP A 395 7.53 -22.71 18.00
C ASP A 395 7.94 -21.64 16.97
N PRO A 396 9.10 -21.78 16.31
CA PRO A 396 9.57 -20.83 15.29
C PRO A 396 8.54 -20.51 14.21
N ILE A 397 7.81 -21.51 13.71
CA ILE A 397 6.72 -21.32 12.73
C ILE A 397 5.62 -20.37 13.25
N MET A 398 5.47 -20.23 14.56
CA MET A 398 4.50 -19.32 15.19
C MET A 398 5.06 -17.95 15.55
N GLN A 399 6.37 -17.70 15.39
CA GLN A 399 7.01 -16.41 15.67
C GLN A 399 7.13 -15.51 14.45
N GLU A 400 7.28 -16.09 13.26
CA GLU A 400 7.45 -15.36 12.00
C GLU A 400 6.28 -15.61 11.05
N GLU A 401 6.05 -14.69 10.12
CA GLU A 401 5.12 -14.90 9.00
C GLU A 401 5.60 -16.07 8.14
N ILE A 402 4.70 -17.03 7.87
CA ILE A 402 5.09 -18.27 7.19
C ILE A 402 5.36 -17.97 5.72
N PHE A 403 4.40 -17.33 5.04
CA PHE A 403 4.53 -16.95 3.62
C PHE A 403 4.93 -18.14 2.72
N GLY A 404 4.20 -19.25 2.88
CA GLY A 404 4.43 -20.53 2.22
C GLY A 404 3.33 -21.55 2.49
N PRO A 405 3.40 -22.76 1.91
CA PRO A 405 2.30 -23.71 1.86
C PRO A 405 2.19 -24.58 3.13
N ILE A 406 2.56 -24.03 4.29
CA ILE A 406 2.55 -24.72 5.60
C ILE A 406 1.50 -24.07 6.50
N LEU A 407 0.50 -24.84 6.93
CA LEU A 407 -0.62 -24.37 7.75
C LEU A 407 -0.57 -25.02 9.16
N PRO A 408 -0.01 -24.35 10.17
CA PRO A 408 -0.09 -24.81 11.54
C PRO A 408 -1.50 -24.62 12.13
N ILE A 409 -1.91 -25.60 12.93
CA ILE A 409 -3.14 -25.56 13.73
C ILE A 409 -2.76 -25.51 15.20
N VAL A 410 -3.26 -24.47 15.88
CA VAL A 410 -3.12 -24.29 17.33
C VAL A 410 -4.48 -24.49 17.98
N THR A 411 -4.55 -25.39 18.95
CA THR A 411 -5.81 -25.70 19.62
C THR A 411 -6.19 -24.64 20.64
N VAL A 412 -7.44 -24.17 20.60
CA VAL A 412 -8.06 -23.28 21.59
C VAL A 412 -9.45 -23.80 21.93
N GLU A 413 -9.92 -23.53 23.15
CA GLU A 413 -11.21 -24.08 23.60
C GLU A 413 -12.42 -23.34 22.99
N ASN A 414 -12.29 -22.04 22.75
CA ASN A 414 -13.40 -21.19 22.32
C ASN A 414 -12.90 -19.83 21.76
N ALA A 415 -13.85 -19.00 21.30
CA ALA A 415 -13.57 -17.68 20.74
C ALA A 415 -12.84 -16.73 21.71
N TYR A 416 -13.08 -16.81 23.03
CA TYR A 416 -12.39 -15.93 24.01
C TYR A 416 -10.90 -16.25 24.08
N GLU A 417 -10.53 -17.52 24.07
CA GLU A 417 -9.13 -17.93 24.01
C GLU A 417 -8.48 -17.56 22.69
N ALA A 418 -9.20 -17.72 21.57
CA ALA A 418 -8.74 -17.28 20.27
C ALA A 418 -8.42 -15.77 20.25
N ILE A 419 -9.32 -14.95 20.82
CA ILE A 419 -9.13 -13.50 20.94
C ILE A 419 -7.91 -13.19 21.80
N LYS A 420 -7.73 -13.86 22.94
CA LYS A 420 -6.54 -13.68 23.79
C LYS A 420 -5.27 -14.06 23.04
N PHE A 421 -5.29 -15.14 22.28
CA PHE A 421 -4.16 -15.58 21.47
C PHE A 421 -3.79 -14.56 20.39
N ILE A 422 -4.79 -14.04 19.66
CA ILE A 422 -4.61 -13.02 18.63
C ILE A 422 -4.07 -11.72 19.23
N ASN A 423 -4.68 -11.22 20.31
CA ASN A 423 -4.31 -9.95 20.93
C ASN A 423 -2.97 -9.97 21.66
N SER A 424 -2.41 -11.15 21.94
CA SER A 424 -1.05 -11.29 22.47
C SER A 424 0.05 -11.12 21.41
N ARG A 425 -0.32 -10.89 20.15
CA ARG A 425 0.57 -10.76 18.99
C ARG A 425 0.34 -9.44 18.27
N GLU A 426 1.21 -9.18 17.32
CA GLU A 426 1.11 -8.03 16.43
C GLU A 426 -0.15 -8.09 15.57
N LYS A 427 -0.71 -6.91 15.30
CA LYS A 427 -1.96 -6.77 14.55
C LYS A 427 -1.79 -7.27 13.11
N PRO A 428 -2.52 -8.30 12.67
CA PRO A 428 -2.35 -8.90 11.36
C PRO A 428 -3.00 -8.05 10.26
N LEU A 429 -2.60 -8.29 9.01
CA LEU A 429 -3.24 -7.66 7.85
C LEU A 429 -4.68 -8.17 7.67
N ALA A 430 -4.90 -9.47 7.84
CA ALA A 430 -6.23 -10.07 7.74
C ALA A 430 -6.58 -10.95 8.95
N LEU A 431 -7.87 -11.08 9.25
CA LEU A 431 -8.45 -12.07 10.16
C LEU A 431 -9.56 -12.83 9.44
N TYR A 432 -9.61 -14.15 9.64
CA TYR A 432 -10.65 -15.01 9.10
C TYR A 432 -11.47 -15.67 10.22
N VAL A 433 -12.79 -15.61 10.09
CA VAL A 433 -13.72 -16.18 11.09
C VAL A 433 -14.69 -17.12 10.41
N PHE A 434 -14.55 -18.43 10.65
CA PHE A 434 -15.47 -19.46 10.19
C PHE A 434 -16.39 -19.88 11.33
N SER A 435 -17.64 -19.43 11.26
CA SER A 435 -18.67 -19.64 12.28
C SER A 435 -20.06 -19.36 11.72
N LYS A 436 -21.07 -20.03 12.26
CA LYS A 436 -22.50 -19.65 12.13
C LYS A 436 -23.04 -19.02 13.42
N SER A 437 -22.24 -18.95 14.49
CA SER A 437 -22.59 -18.26 15.73
C SER A 437 -22.42 -16.76 15.53
N ALA A 438 -23.55 -16.03 15.40
CA ALA A 438 -23.53 -14.56 15.34
C ALA A 438 -22.82 -13.94 16.57
N LYS A 439 -22.91 -14.60 17.73
CA LYS A 439 -22.23 -14.19 18.96
C LYS A 439 -20.71 -14.28 18.81
N ASP A 440 -20.18 -15.39 18.30
CA ASP A 440 -18.73 -15.59 18.19
C ASP A 440 -18.13 -14.68 17.11
N ILE A 441 -18.85 -14.49 16.01
CA ILE A 441 -18.49 -13.54 14.96
C ILE A 441 -18.37 -12.13 15.55
N GLU A 442 -19.42 -11.63 16.20
CA GLU A 442 -19.42 -10.29 16.79
C GLU A 442 -18.33 -10.14 17.85
N LEU A 443 -18.11 -11.18 18.67
CA LEU A 443 -17.08 -11.17 19.69
C LEU A 443 -15.68 -10.99 19.08
N LEU A 444 -15.35 -11.74 18.03
CA LEU A 444 -14.06 -11.63 17.33
C LEU A 444 -13.90 -10.27 16.63
N LEU A 445 -14.95 -9.79 15.95
CA LEU A 445 -14.93 -8.49 15.27
C LEU A 445 -14.71 -7.33 16.24
N SER A 446 -15.43 -7.32 17.37
CA SER A 446 -15.39 -6.22 18.33
C SER A 446 -14.19 -6.25 19.28
N ASN A 447 -13.47 -7.36 19.38
CA ASN A 447 -12.37 -7.53 20.35
C ASN A 447 -11.01 -7.85 19.73
N THR A 448 -10.84 -7.67 18.42
CA THR A 448 -9.53 -7.79 17.74
C THR A 448 -9.25 -6.54 16.89
N SER A 449 -7.99 -6.35 16.50
CA SER A 449 -7.56 -5.24 15.62
C SER A 449 -6.69 -5.80 14.49
N CYS A 450 -7.13 -5.58 13.26
CA CYS A 450 -6.48 -6.06 12.02
C CYS A 450 -6.81 -5.11 10.86
N GLY A 451 -6.19 -5.31 9.70
CA GLY A 451 -6.47 -4.52 8.49
C GLY A 451 -7.86 -4.79 7.91
N GLY A 452 -8.19 -6.06 7.69
CA GLY A 452 -9.49 -6.49 7.18
C GLY A 452 -9.96 -7.83 7.76
N VAL A 453 -11.27 -8.08 7.70
CA VAL A 453 -11.88 -9.34 8.16
C VAL A 453 -12.72 -9.97 7.06
N THR A 454 -12.64 -11.28 6.90
CA THR A 454 -13.62 -12.05 6.11
C THR A 454 -14.27 -13.12 6.98
N VAL A 455 -15.61 -13.14 6.97
CA VAL A 455 -16.40 -14.13 7.70
C VAL A 455 -16.84 -15.22 6.73
N ASN A 456 -16.56 -16.47 7.09
CA ASN A 456 -16.88 -17.69 6.34
C ASN A 456 -16.23 -17.80 4.96
N ASP A 457 -15.21 -17.01 4.66
CA ASP A 457 -14.37 -17.13 3.47
C ASP A 457 -12.96 -16.60 3.76
N THR A 458 -12.05 -16.72 2.79
CA THR A 458 -10.69 -16.16 2.87
C THR A 458 -10.43 -15.24 1.68
N ILE A 459 -9.44 -14.35 1.78
CA ILE A 459 -8.89 -13.50 0.68
C ILE A 459 -9.86 -12.44 0.12
N LEU A 460 -11.11 -12.80 -0.19
CA LEU A 460 -12.02 -12.09 -1.08
C LEU A 460 -12.41 -10.67 -0.67
N HIS A 461 -12.15 -10.22 0.57
CA HIS A 461 -12.34 -8.81 0.92
C HIS A 461 -11.46 -7.88 0.07
N ILE A 462 -10.31 -8.35 -0.42
CA ILE A 462 -9.45 -7.60 -1.36
C ILE A 462 -10.12 -7.35 -2.72
N ALA A 463 -11.10 -8.17 -3.12
CA ALA A 463 -11.80 -8.03 -4.39
C ALA A 463 -12.99 -7.05 -4.33
N VAL A 464 -13.25 -6.45 -3.16
CA VAL A 464 -14.35 -5.51 -2.95
C VAL A 464 -13.78 -4.09 -2.97
N ASP A 465 -13.84 -3.44 -4.13
CA ASP A 465 -13.28 -2.09 -4.38
C ASP A 465 -13.90 -0.95 -3.56
N THR A 466 -14.99 -1.23 -2.84
CA THR A 466 -15.65 -0.32 -1.89
C THR A 466 -15.18 -0.50 -0.45
N LEU A 467 -14.30 -1.48 -0.17
CA LEU A 467 -13.61 -1.62 1.10
C LEU A 467 -12.17 -1.08 0.98
N PRO A 468 -11.66 -0.37 2.01
CA PRO A 468 -10.25 -0.01 2.04
C PRO A 468 -9.41 -1.27 2.26
N PHE A 469 -8.36 -1.45 1.46
CA PHE A 469 -7.35 -2.48 1.71
C PHE A 469 -6.10 -1.81 2.29
N GLY A 470 -5.73 -2.19 3.51
CA GLY A 470 -4.58 -1.64 4.22
C GLY A 470 -4.36 -2.28 5.59
N GLY A 471 -3.14 -2.18 6.10
CA GLY A 471 -2.77 -2.70 7.42
C GLY A 471 -2.96 -1.71 8.57
N VAL A 472 -2.71 -2.19 9.79
CA VAL A 472 -2.69 -1.37 11.01
C VAL A 472 -1.58 -1.82 11.96
N GLY A 473 -0.74 -0.91 12.42
CA GLY A 473 0.41 -1.26 13.26
C GLY A 473 1.53 -1.90 12.43
N LEU A 474 2.06 -3.06 12.82
CA LEU A 474 3.15 -3.71 12.08
C LEU A 474 2.73 -4.35 10.75
N SER A 475 1.42 -4.51 10.52
CA SER A 475 0.87 -4.90 9.21
C SER A 475 0.72 -3.73 8.24
N GLY A 476 0.85 -2.48 8.70
CA GLY A 476 0.86 -1.35 7.79
C GLY A 476 0.28 -0.05 8.33
N MET A 477 0.29 0.94 7.43
CA MET A 477 -0.39 2.23 7.59
C MET A 477 -0.77 2.78 6.21
N GLY A 478 -1.92 3.48 6.16
CA GLY A 478 -2.54 3.84 4.89
C GLY A 478 -3.45 2.73 4.37
N ALA A 479 -4.15 3.00 3.28
CA ALA A 479 -4.98 2.03 2.59
C ALA A 479 -5.17 2.46 1.13
N TYR A 480 -5.51 1.53 0.25
CA TYR A 480 -5.76 1.81 -1.16
C TYR A 480 -6.87 0.89 -1.70
N HIS A 481 -6.98 0.83 -3.04
CA HIS A 481 -8.06 0.26 -3.88
C HIS A 481 -9.21 1.23 -4.14
N GLY A 482 -9.73 1.22 -5.36
CA GLY A 482 -10.84 2.06 -5.82
C GLY A 482 -10.68 3.53 -5.43
N ARG A 483 -11.69 4.06 -4.74
CA ARG A 483 -11.69 5.44 -4.24
C ARG A 483 -10.54 5.71 -3.25
N TYR A 484 -10.14 4.72 -2.46
CA TYR A 484 -9.10 4.87 -1.46
C TYR A 484 -7.72 5.05 -2.10
N SER A 485 -7.46 4.40 -3.25
CA SER A 485 -6.27 4.69 -4.06
C SER A 485 -6.24 6.16 -4.51
N PHE A 486 -7.36 6.71 -4.98
CA PHE A 486 -7.44 8.13 -5.35
C PHE A 486 -7.18 9.06 -4.16
N ASP A 487 -7.80 8.78 -3.01
CA ASP A 487 -7.64 9.59 -1.80
C ASP A 487 -6.20 9.49 -1.25
N THR A 488 -5.56 8.32 -1.31
CA THR A 488 -4.16 8.12 -0.88
C THR A 488 -3.16 8.94 -1.68
N PHE A 489 -3.39 9.08 -2.99
CA PHE A 489 -2.50 9.86 -3.87
C PHE A 489 -2.99 11.30 -4.12
N THR A 490 -3.89 11.83 -3.28
CA THR A 490 -4.31 13.23 -3.32
C THR A 490 -4.30 13.89 -1.94
N HIS A 491 -3.97 15.17 -1.90
CA HIS A 491 -4.07 16.00 -0.73
C HIS A 491 -5.44 16.71 -0.66
N GLU A 492 -6.10 16.60 0.49
CA GLU A 492 -7.32 17.37 0.78
C GLU A 492 -6.99 18.83 1.13
N LYS A 493 -7.18 19.73 0.17
CA LYS A 493 -6.98 21.17 0.39
C LYS A 493 -8.29 21.84 0.79
N GLY A 494 -8.41 22.20 2.07
CA GLY A 494 -9.53 22.98 2.59
C GLY A 494 -9.49 24.45 2.14
N VAL A 495 -10.58 24.94 1.55
CA VAL A 495 -10.73 26.32 1.07
C VAL A 495 -11.96 26.95 1.71
N LEU A 496 -11.72 28.05 2.44
CA LEU A 496 -12.74 28.97 2.94
C LEU A 496 -12.66 30.25 2.13
N GLU A 497 -13.74 30.56 1.43
CA GLU A 497 -13.90 31.76 0.63
C GLU A 497 -14.98 32.62 1.29
N LYS A 498 -14.58 33.81 1.77
CA LYS A 498 -15.47 34.81 2.36
C LYS A 498 -15.73 35.90 1.33
N ASP A 499 -16.98 36.31 1.21
CA ASP A 499 -17.37 37.44 0.36
C ASP A 499 -17.16 38.77 1.12
N PHE A 500 -16.84 39.85 0.41
CA PHE A 500 -16.78 41.22 0.94
C PHE A 500 -18.18 41.83 1.11
N ASN A 501 -19.17 40.98 1.39
CA ASN A 501 -20.55 41.39 1.55
C ASN A 501 -20.69 42.16 2.87
N PRO A 502 -21.21 43.41 2.86
CA PRO A 502 -21.38 44.22 4.07
C PRO A 502 -22.16 43.52 5.19
N LEU A 503 -23.08 42.62 4.84
CA LEU A 503 -23.85 41.82 5.80
C LEU A 503 -22.97 40.78 6.52
N VAL A 504 -22.04 40.14 5.80
CA VAL A 504 -21.06 39.19 6.38
C VAL A 504 -20.07 39.95 7.25
N ASP A 505 -19.58 41.10 6.79
CA ASP A 505 -18.68 41.95 7.56
C ASP A 505 -19.35 42.46 8.84
N MET A 506 -20.61 42.88 8.79
CA MET A 506 -21.38 43.28 9.96
C MET A 506 -21.55 42.11 10.96
N LEU A 507 -21.90 40.92 10.48
CA LEU A 507 -22.07 39.73 11.34
C LEU A 507 -20.76 39.26 11.97
N THR A 508 -19.63 39.46 11.28
CA THR A 508 -18.30 39.10 11.76
C THR A 508 -17.59 40.22 12.50
N ALA A 509 -18.11 41.46 12.48
CA ALA A 509 -17.48 42.62 13.11
C ALA A 509 -17.23 42.45 14.62
N ASN A 510 -18.01 41.61 15.28
CA ASN A 510 -17.82 41.28 16.69
C ASN A 510 -16.52 40.53 16.99
N ARG A 511 -15.81 40.03 15.97
CA ARG A 511 -14.44 39.47 16.10
C ARG A 511 -13.36 40.55 16.19
N TYR A 512 -13.66 41.79 15.84
CA TYR A 512 -12.69 42.88 15.83
C TYR A 512 -12.64 43.61 17.18
N PRO A 513 -11.47 44.13 17.60
CA PRO A 513 -11.33 45.00 18.77
C PRO A 513 -12.19 46.28 18.70
N PRO A 514 -12.49 46.93 19.85
CA PRO A 514 -12.19 46.47 21.20
C PRO A 514 -13.11 45.31 21.61
N TYR A 515 -12.60 44.41 22.43
CA TYR A 515 -13.35 43.25 22.94
C TYR A 515 -14.18 43.66 24.16
N THR A 516 -15.49 43.39 24.11
CA THR A 516 -16.43 43.67 25.20
C THR A 516 -17.14 42.39 25.60
N ASP A 517 -17.66 42.33 26.83
CA ASP A 517 -18.41 41.17 27.31
C ASP A 517 -19.61 40.83 26.39
N GLY A 518 -20.26 41.85 25.83
CA GLY A 518 -21.33 41.67 24.83
C GLY A 518 -20.86 40.93 23.58
N LYS A 519 -19.69 41.31 23.01
CA LYS A 519 -19.09 40.61 21.86
C LYS A 519 -18.75 39.17 22.21
N VAL A 520 -18.22 38.92 23.41
CA VAL A 520 -17.90 37.57 23.90
C VAL A 520 -19.17 36.71 24.00
N GLN A 521 -20.25 37.21 24.59
CA GLN A 521 -21.50 36.46 24.69
C GLN A 521 -22.12 36.17 23.32
N PHE A 522 -22.09 37.15 22.41
CA PHE A 522 -22.56 36.95 21.03
C PHE A 522 -21.75 35.88 20.29
N LEU A 523 -20.42 35.94 20.32
CA LEU A 523 -19.57 34.95 19.67
C LEU A 523 -19.74 33.56 20.30
N LYS A 524 -19.86 33.46 21.63
CA LYS A 524 -20.21 32.20 22.32
C LYS A 524 -21.52 31.62 21.82
N MET A 525 -22.55 32.45 21.66
CA MET A 525 -23.85 32.03 21.11
C MET A 525 -23.72 31.53 19.67
N MET A 526 -22.93 32.20 18.84
CA MET A 526 -22.78 31.85 17.43
C MET A 526 -21.90 30.61 17.20
N MET A 527 -20.85 30.43 18.01
CA MET A 527 -19.95 29.29 17.97
C MET A 527 -20.53 28.01 18.59
N LYS A 528 -21.58 28.13 19.42
CA LYS A 528 -22.24 26.97 20.04
C LYS A 528 -22.67 25.98 18.96
N LYS A 529 -22.14 24.76 19.02
CA LYS A 529 -22.57 23.67 18.15
C LYS A 529 -24.04 23.38 18.45
N ARG A 530 -24.91 23.66 17.49
CA ARG A 530 -26.34 23.34 17.56
C ARG A 530 -26.60 22.16 16.64
N PHE A 531 -27.13 21.08 17.20
CA PHE A 531 -27.72 20.01 16.40
C PHE A 531 -29.11 20.48 15.95
N PHE A 532 -29.16 21.26 14.87
CA PHE A 532 -30.43 21.56 14.23
C PHE A 532 -30.98 20.26 13.63
N PHE A 533 -32.28 19.99 13.84
CA PHE A 533 -33.02 19.11 12.92
C PHE A 533 -32.75 19.63 11.51
N GLY A 534 -32.18 18.78 10.64
CA GLY A 534 -31.54 19.24 9.42
C GLY A 534 -32.40 20.23 8.64
N MET A 535 -31.83 21.38 8.27
CA MET A 535 -32.52 22.44 7.51
C MET A 535 -33.18 21.95 6.21
N LYS A 536 -32.80 20.76 5.73
CA LYS A 536 -33.50 20.03 4.65
C LYS A 536 -34.99 19.81 4.91
N TYR A 537 -35.43 19.76 6.17
CA TYR A 537 -36.83 19.55 6.54
C TYR A 537 -37.61 20.85 6.75
N VAL A 538 -36.92 22.00 6.85
CA VAL A 538 -37.59 23.30 7.07
C VAL A 538 -38.57 23.64 5.94
N PRO A 539 -38.25 23.45 4.64
CA PRO A 539 -39.23 23.63 3.56
C PRO A 539 -40.44 22.70 3.70
N HIS A 540 -40.24 21.46 4.15
CA HIS A 540 -41.33 20.50 4.37
C HIS A 540 -42.22 20.89 5.54
N VAL A 541 -41.64 21.36 6.65
CA VAL A 541 -42.39 21.86 7.81
C VAL A 541 -43.15 23.15 7.46
N MET A 542 -42.54 24.06 6.68
CA MET A 542 -43.22 25.27 6.21
C MET A 542 -44.38 24.95 5.25
N MET A 543 -44.19 24.03 4.30
CA MET A 543 -45.26 23.57 3.40
C MET A 543 -46.39 22.88 4.16
N PHE A 544 -46.06 22.05 5.15
CA PHE A 544 -47.05 21.42 6.01
C PHE A 544 -47.85 22.48 6.81
N GLY A 545 -47.16 23.46 7.40
CA GLY A 545 -47.79 24.57 8.12
C GLY A 545 -48.72 25.42 7.23
N LEU A 546 -48.29 25.75 6.01
CA LEU A 546 -49.13 26.45 5.03
C LEU A 546 -50.37 25.63 4.65
N GLY A 547 -50.24 24.32 4.46
CA GLY A 547 -51.37 23.43 4.18
C GLY A 547 -52.39 23.36 5.32
N VAL A 548 -51.91 23.30 6.57
CA VAL A 548 -52.76 23.37 7.77
C VAL A 548 -53.48 24.72 7.84
N ALA A 549 -52.77 25.83 7.66
CA ALA A 549 -53.33 27.18 7.70
C ALA A 549 -54.40 27.38 6.61
N ALA A 550 -54.15 26.91 5.38
CA ALA A 550 -55.12 26.97 4.29
C ALA A 550 -56.38 26.14 4.60
N THR A 551 -56.22 24.95 5.16
CA THR A 551 -57.35 24.07 5.53
C THR A 551 -58.21 24.69 6.64
N LEU A 552 -57.57 25.28 7.65
CA LEU A 552 -58.28 26.00 8.72
C LEU A 552 -58.97 27.25 8.19
N GLY A 553 -58.32 28.00 7.28
CA GLY A 553 -58.91 29.15 6.59
C GLY A 553 -60.15 28.77 5.77
N PHE A 554 -60.09 27.69 4.99
CA PHE A 554 -61.24 27.18 4.23
C PHE A 554 -62.38 26.74 5.15
N ARG A 555 -62.09 26.03 6.25
CA ARG A 555 -63.12 25.64 7.23
C ARG A 555 -63.77 26.85 7.89
N ALA A 556 -62.98 27.88 8.24
CA ALA A 556 -63.52 29.12 8.80
C ALA A 556 -64.42 29.85 7.79
N LEU A 557 -63.99 29.98 6.54
CA LEU A 557 -64.78 30.60 5.46
C LEU A 557 -66.07 29.82 5.15
N ALA A 558 -66.02 28.48 5.15
CA ALA A 558 -67.20 27.64 4.95
C ALA A 558 -68.22 27.79 6.09
N LYS A 559 -67.75 27.99 7.33
CA LYS A 559 -68.60 28.22 8.51
C LYS A 559 -69.28 29.59 8.48
N VAL A 560 -68.59 30.62 7.97
CA VAL A 560 -69.17 31.97 7.78
C VAL A 560 -70.24 31.98 6.68
N ARG A 561 -70.05 31.22 5.59
CA ARG A 561 -71.05 31.06 4.52
C ARG A 561 -72.33 30.33 4.94
N GLN A 562 -72.29 29.52 6.00
CA GLN A 562 -73.48 28.84 6.55
C GLN A 562 -74.32 29.74 7.48
N HIS A 563 -73.87 30.97 7.79
CA HIS A 563 -74.56 31.88 8.71
C HIS A 563 -74.92 33.23 8.07
N THR A 564 -74.90 33.32 6.73
CA THR A 564 -75.44 34.48 6.00
C THR A 564 -76.80 34.10 5.41
N PRO A 565 -77.93 34.46 6.06
CA PRO A 565 -79.24 34.37 5.43
C PRO A 565 -79.38 35.45 4.36
N PHE A 566 -80.01 35.09 3.23
CA PHE A 566 -80.37 36.01 2.14
C PHE A 566 -81.28 37.15 2.60
#